data_AF-A0A4U5MQG4-F1
#
_entry.id   AF-A0A4U5MQG4-F1
#
_cell.length_a   1.000
_cell.length_b   1.000
_cell.length_c   1.000
_cell.angle_alpha   90.00
_cell.angle_beta   90.00
_cell.angle_gamma   90.00
#
_symmetry.space_group_name_H-M   'P 1'
#
loop_
_entity.id
_entity.type
_entity.pdbx_description
1 polymer ?
#
loop_
_entity_poly.entity_id
_entity_poly.type
_entity_poly.pdbx_seq_one_letter_code
_entity_poly.pdbx_strand_id
1 'polypeptide(L)'
;MRSGRCFRPFLILLLLLHRAASRMSRTDTFYTIKWTTTGDSIITVEGQFREYGAVRVAKIKLHQLQEDWCPLGIEILRDTRFSFQKAWTEEERAQFEAQLKADGCLDNSKKKGFKMVETDEKIEREQSKVEDEEEPGSTTAMIAFLVTGPGAVVIIAAFIAVFVIMCRRSKTQAPPKDELRSRVESKSTSEAEAKRSEAESDCE
;
A
#
# COMPACT_ATOMS: atom_id res chain seq x y z
N MET A 1 -15.77 35.91 20.49
CA MET A 1 -14.90 34.72 20.30
C MET A 1 -14.95 34.29 18.82
N ARG A 2 -13.90 34.53 18.04
CA ARG A 2 -13.77 34.07 16.63
C ARG A 2 -12.41 33.40 16.45
N SER A 3 -12.25 32.18 16.96
CA SER A 3 -11.01 31.40 16.90
C SER A 3 -11.08 30.24 15.88
N GLY A 4 -11.82 30.40 14.78
CA GLY A 4 -12.11 29.31 13.83
C GLY A 4 -11.26 29.25 12.57
N ARG A 5 -10.43 30.26 12.25
CA ARG A 5 -9.80 30.36 10.92
C ARG A 5 -8.42 29.71 10.78
N CYS A 6 -7.69 29.48 11.87
CA CYS A 6 -6.34 28.87 11.79
C CYS A 6 -6.35 27.34 11.85
N PHE A 7 -7.47 26.70 12.20
CA PHE A 7 -7.51 25.25 12.44
C PHE A 7 -7.68 24.41 11.16
N ARG A 8 -8.30 24.98 10.12
CA ARG A 8 -8.57 24.29 8.85
C ARG A 8 -7.33 23.80 8.09
N PRO A 9 -6.26 24.59 7.87
CA PRO A 9 -5.10 24.11 7.10
C PRO A 9 -4.33 23.00 7.83
N PHE A 10 -4.31 23.04 9.17
CA PHE A 10 -3.66 22.01 9.98
C PHE A 10 -4.37 20.67 9.86
N LEU A 11 -5.71 20.67 9.91
CA LEU A 11 -6.53 19.46 9.78
C LEU A 11 -6.37 18.84 8.38
N ILE A 12 -6.24 19.65 7.32
CA ILE A 12 -5.96 19.17 5.96
C ILE A 12 -4.57 18.54 5.88
N LEU A 13 -3.53 19.19 6.43
CA LEU A 13 -2.17 18.64 6.44
C LEU A 13 -2.12 17.31 7.21
N LEU A 14 -2.81 17.22 8.34
CA LEU A 14 -2.86 16.01 9.17
C LEU A 14 -3.60 14.88 8.46
N LEU A 15 -4.68 15.17 7.74
CA LEU A 15 -5.36 14.19 6.88
C LEU A 15 -4.50 13.73 5.70
N LEU A 16 -3.71 14.63 5.10
CA LEU A 16 -2.76 14.30 4.02
C LEU A 16 -1.61 13.42 4.54
N LEU A 17 -1.05 13.74 5.71
CA LEU A 17 -0.02 12.92 6.36
C LEU A 17 -0.55 11.55 6.76
N HIS A 18 -1.78 11.47 7.29
CA HIS A 18 -2.39 10.19 7.63
C HIS A 18 -2.63 9.33 6.39
N ARG A 19 -3.07 9.94 5.26
CA ARG A 19 -3.17 9.24 3.97
C ARG A 19 -1.83 8.78 3.42
N ALA A 20 -0.77 9.58 3.57
CA ALA A 20 0.58 9.19 3.15
C ALA A 20 1.13 8.04 4.00
N ALA A 21 0.98 8.11 5.32
CA ALA A 21 1.40 7.05 6.24
C ALA A 21 0.63 5.74 6.01
N SER A 22 -0.66 5.81 5.66
CA SER A 22 -1.48 4.63 5.33
C SER A 22 -1.02 3.93 4.05
N ARG A 23 -0.40 4.66 3.10
CA ARG A 23 0.15 4.06 1.86
C ARG A 23 1.52 3.42 2.06
N MET A 24 2.25 3.81 3.11
CA MET A 24 3.63 3.40 3.32
C MET A 24 3.77 2.11 4.16
N SER A 25 2.65 1.46 4.49
CA SER A 25 2.60 0.17 5.21
C SER A 25 2.02 -0.96 4.34
N ARG A 26 2.31 -0.95 3.04
CA ARG A 26 2.30 -2.19 2.25
C ARG A 26 3.73 -2.68 2.23
N THR A 27 4.04 -3.66 3.06
CA THR A 27 5.36 -4.28 3.08
C THR A 27 5.58 -4.97 1.73
N ASP A 28 6.54 -4.47 0.95
CA ASP A 28 7.05 -5.03 -0.30
C ASP A 28 7.80 -6.36 -0.06
N THR A 29 7.15 -7.31 0.62
CA THR A 29 7.77 -8.60 0.93
C THR A 29 7.70 -9.47 -0.31
N PHE A 30 8.87 -9.81 -0.86
CA PHE A 30 8.99 -10.80 -1.92
C PHE A 30 8.97 -12.20 -1.32
N TYR A 31 8.25 -13.11 -1.96
CA TYR A 31 8.14 -14.50 -1.57
C TYR A 31 8.69 -15.37 -2.68
N THR A 32 9.44 -16.41 -2.30
CA THR A 32 10.01 -17.39 -3.23
C THR A 32 9.30 -18.73 -3.02
N ILE A 33 8.66 -19.22 -4.07
CA ILE A 33 7.99 -20.53 -4.09
C ILE A 33 8.78 -21.44 -5.02
N LYS A 34 9.21 -22.60 -4.50
CA LYS A 34 10.03 -23.58 -5.22
C LYS A 34 9.32 -24.94 -5.26
N TRP A 35 9.31 -25.58 -6.43
CA TRP A 35 8.81 -26.95 -6.57
C TRP A 35 9.60 -27.72 -7.61
N THR A 36 9.56 -29.05 -7.52
CA THR A 36 10.11 -29.94 -8.54
C THR A 36 9.01 -30.57 -9.37
N THR A 37 9.29 -30.72 -10.67
CA THR A 37 8.47 -31.44 -11.64
C THR A 37 9.01 -32.86 -11.86
N THR A 38 8.27 -33.67 -12.63
CA THR A 38 8.68 -35.03 -13.02
C THR A 38 9.92 -34.93 -13.93
N GLY A 39 11.11 -34.95 -13.33
CA GLY A 39 12.38 -34.69 -14.04
C GLY A 39 13.46 -33.98 -13.20
N ASP A 40 13.24 -33.79 -11.89
CA ASP A 40 14.17 -33.17 -10.92
C ASP A 40 14.58 -31.72 -11.20
N SER A 41 14.02 -31.06 -12.23
CA SER A 41 14.16 -29.61 -12.41
C SER A 41 13.42 -28.85 -11.32
N ILE A 42 14.13 -27.96 -10.62
CA ILE A 42 13.56 -27.05 -9.62
C ILE A 42 13.06 -25.80 -10.34
N ILE A 43 11.76 -25.56 -10.26
CA ILE A 43 11.14 -24.32 -10.71
C ILE A 43 11.06 -23.38 -9.53
N THR A 44 11.57 -22.16 -9.72
CA THR A 44 11.58 -21.10 -8.70
C THR A 44 10.79 -19.92 -9.22
N VAL A 45 9.78 -19.48 -8.45
CA VAL A 45 8.99 -18.30 -8.78
C VAL A 45 9.02 -17.33 -7.62
N GLU A 46 9.39 -16.09 -7.94
CA GLU A 46 9.48 -15.00 -6.99
C GLU A 46 8.42 -13.94 -7.29
N GLY A 47 7.77 -13.45 -6.23
CA GLY A 47 6.79 -12.39 -6.38
C GLY A 47 6.17 -11.93 -5.07
N GLN A 48 5.54 -10.76 -5.14
CA GLN A 48 4.75 -10.20 -4.05
C GLN A 48 3.32 -10.79 -4.07
N PHE A 49 3.19 -12.08 -3.74
CA PHE A 49 1.91 -12.80 -3.90
C PHE A 49 0.77 -12.30 -3.00
N ARG A 50 1.03 -11.39 -2.06
CA ARG A 50 -0.03 -10.61 -1.37
C ARG A 50 -0.78 -9.66 -2.30
N GLU A 51 -0.24 -9.37 -3.48
CA GLU A 51 -0.92 -8.65 -4.54
C GLU A 51 -1.39 -9.64 -5.61
N TYR A 52 -2.71 -9.69 -5.86
CA TYR A 52 -3.26 -10.58 -6.88
C TYR A 52 -2.66 -10.30 -8.27
N GLY A 53 -2.31 -9.05 -8.56
CA GLY A 53 -1.60 -8.66 -9.78
C GLY A 53 -0.30 -9.42 -10.00
N ALA A 54 0.50 -9.64 -8.95
CA ALA A 54 1.75 -10.39 -9.02
C ALA A 54 1.52 -11.87 -9.37
N VAL A 55 0.44 -12.47 -8.87
CA VAL A 55 0.04 -13.85 -9.19
C VAL A 55 -0.26 -13.99 -10.69
N ARG A 56 -0.98 -13.02 -11.29
CA ARG A 56 -1.25 -13.04 -12.73
C ARG A 56 0.03 -12.93 -13.55
N VAL A 57 0.96 -12.06 -13.15
CA VAL A 57 2.27 -11.91 -13.81
C VAL A 57 3.05 -13.22 -13.74
N ALA A 58 3.07 -13.87 -12.57
CA ALA A 58 3.73 -15.17 -12.40
C ALA A 58 3.10 -16.26 -13.28
N LYS A 59 1.76 -16.33 -13.35
CA LYS A 59 1.04 -17.26 -14.23
C LYS A 59 1.42 -17.06 -15.71
N ILE A 60 1.46 -15.80 -16.18
CA ILE A 60 1.86 -15.49 -17.56
C ILE A 60 3.30 -15.93 -17.83
N LYS A 61 4.23 -15.66 -16.90
CA LYS A 61 5.63 -16.08 -17.02
C LYS A 61 5.76 -17.60 -17.10
N LEU A 62 5.07 -18.34 -16.23
CA LEU A 62 5.09 -19.81 -16.26
C LEU A 62 4.54 -20.35 -17.59
N HIS A 63 3.44 -19.76 -18.09
CA HIS A 63 2.90 -20.13 -19.39
C HIS A 63 3.88 -19.87 -20.54
N GLN A 64 4.60 -18.74 -20.53
CA GLN A 64 5.64 -18.43 -21.52
C GLN A 64 6.81 -19.42 -21.47
N LEU A 65 7.13 -19.95 -20.30
CA LEU A 65 8.14 -20.98 -20.10
C LEU A 65 7.63 -22.40 -20.38
N GLN A 66 6.36 -22.56 -20.77
CA GLN A 66 5.68 -23.85 -20.94
C GLN A 66 5.63 -24.68 -19.63
N GLU A 67 5.68 -24.01 -18.48
CA GLU A 67 5.63 -24.64 -17.16
C GLU A 67 4.19 -24.65 -16.60
N ASP A 68 3.88 -25.67 -15.81
CA ASP A 68 2.60 -25.75 -15.12
C ASP A 68 2.54 -24.74 -13.96
N TRP A 69 1.51 -23.90 -13.95
CA TRP A 69 1.28 -22.93 -12.88
C TRP A 69 0.45 -23.49 -11.72
N CYS A 70 -0.16 -24.67 -11.86
CA CYS A 70 -0.96 -25.29 -10.81
C CYS A 70 -0.21 -25.45 -9.48
N PRO A 71 1.08 -25.82 -9.42
CA PRO A 71 1.82 -25.89 -8.16
C PRO A 71 1.84 -24.56 -7.41
N LEU A 72 2.20 -23.48 -8.10
CA LEU A 72 2.15 -22.12 -7.55
C LEU A 72 0.76 -21.77 -7.03
N GLY A 73 -0.26 -22.04 -7.84
CA GLY A 73 -1.64 -21.77 -7.50
C GLY A 73 -2.13 -22.53 -6.26
N ILE A 74 -1.78 -23.81 -6.15
CA ILE A 74 -2.12 -24.65 -5.00
C ILE A 74 -1.37 -24.20 -3.74
N GLU A 75 -0.10 -23.80 -3.86
CA GLU A 75 0.66 -23.28 -2.72
C GLU A 75 0.01 -22.00 -2.19
N ILE A 76 -0.32 -21.06 -3.06
CA ILE A 76 -1.01 -19.82 -2.67
C ILE A 76 -2.40 -20.11 -2.09
N LEU A 77 -3.11 -21.11 -2.61
CA LEU A 77 -4.42 -21.51 -2.10
C LEU A 77 -4.35 -22.10 -0.69
N ARG A 78 -3.32 -22.92 -0.43
CA ARG A 78 -3.14 -23.64 0.84
C ARG A 78 -2.38 -22.86 1.89
N ASP A 79 -1.68 -21.81 1.48
CA ASP A 79 -0.79 -21.09 2.37
C ASP A 79 -1.54 -20.47 3.56
N THR A 80 -1.31 -21.07 4.72
CA THR A 80 -1.77 -20.55 6.01
C THR A 80 -0.76 -19.59 6.62
N ARG A 81 0.51 -19.66 6.21
CA ARG A 81 1.62 -18.95 6.86
C ARG A 81 1.64 -17.48 6.48
N PHE A 82 1.64 -17.17 5.19
CA PHE A 82 1.68 -15.80 4.69
C PHE A 82 0.28 -15.22 4.49
N SER A 83 -0.75 -16.08 4.46
CA SER A 83 -2.16 -15.73 4.33
C SER A 83 -2.40 -14.84 3.10
N PHE A 84 -1.81 -15.18 1.95
CA PHE A 84 -1.85 -14.36 0.73
C PHE A 84 -3.26 -13.88 0.37
N GLN A 85 -4.23 -14.79 0.41
CA GLN A 85 -5.63 -14.51 0.07
C GLN A 85 -6.35 -13.53 1.01
N LYS A 86 -5.85 -13.32 2.24
CA LYS A 86 -6.44 -12.34 3.16
C LYS A 86 -6.17 -10.90 2.72
N ALA A 87 -5.12 -10.68 1.92
CA ALA A 87 -4.77 -9.37 1.40
C ALA A 87 -5.57 -8.98 0.14
N TRP A 88 -6.29 -9.94 -0.45
CA TRP A 88 -7.04 -9.77 -1.69
C TRP A 88 -8.50 -9.40 -1.43
N THR A 89 -9.12 -8.72 -2.39
CA THR A 89 -10.57 -8.50 -2.36
C THR A 89 -11.33 -9.82 -2.61
N GLU A 90 -12.63 -9.82 -2.34
CA GLU A 90 -13.46 -11.00 -2.58
C GLU A 90 -13.52 -11.36 -4.08
N GLU A 91 -13.58 -10.36 -4.95
CA GLU A 91 -13.56 -10.53 -6.40
C GLU A 91 -12.24 -11.15 -6.88
N GLU A 92 -11.10 -10.68 -6.35
CA GLU A 92 -9.79 -11.22 -6.68
C GLU A 92 -9.64 -12.69 -6.25
N ARG A 93 -10.12 -13.03 -5.04
CA ARG A 93 -10.16 -14.43 -4.58
C ARG A 93 -11.03 -15.30 -5.48
N ALA A 94 -12.23 -14.83 -5.81
CA ALA A 94 -13.16 -15.56 -6.67
C ALA A 94 -12.56 -15.78 -8.09
N GLN A 95 -11.89 -14.78 -8.65
CA GLN A 95 -11.19 -14.90 -9.93
C GLN A 95 -10.04 -15.91 -9.86
N PHE A 96 -9.25 -15.89 -8.79
CA PHE A 96 -8.17 -16.85 -8.57
C PHE A 96 -8.69 -18.29 -8.49
N GLU A 97 -9.71 -18.54 -7.67
CA GLU A 97 -10.32 -19.86 -7.53
C GLU A 97 -10.96 -20.34 -8.84
N ALA A 98 -11.64 -19.45 -9.57
CA ALA A 98 -12.20 -19.76 -10.88
C ALA A 98 -11.11 -20.18 -11.87
N GLN A 99 -9.96 -19.52 -11.87
CA GLN A 99 -8.81 -19.90 -12.70
C GLN A 99 -8.24 -21.26 -12.32
N LEU A 100 -8.07 -21.56 -11.03
CA LEU A 100 -7.60 -22.87 -10.58
C LEU A 100 -8.57 -23.99 -10.98
N LYS A 101 -9.87 -23.72 -10.90
CA LYS A 101 -10.90 -24.67 -11.31
C LYS A 101 -10.92 -24.85 -12.83
N ALA A 102 -10.84 -23.76 -13.60
CA ALA A 102 -10.82 -23.80 -15.05
C ALA A 102 -9.63 -24.58 -15.60
N ASP A 103 -8.45 -24.44 -14.97
CA ASP A 103 -7.23 -25.14 -15.38
C ASP A 103 -7.12 -26.56 -14.77
N GLY A 104 -8.15 -27.02 -14.04
CA GLY A 104 -8.19 -28.35 -13.41
C GLY A 104 -7.13 -28.55 -12.33
N CYS A 105 -6.59 -27.48 -11.73
CA CYS A 105 -5.55 -27.57 -10.71
C CYS A 105 -6.06 -28.21 -9.41
N LEU A 106 -7.37 -28.12 -9.15
CA LEU A 106 -8.00 -28.66 -7.95
C LEU A 106 -8.23 -30.18 -8.04
N ASP A 107 -8.12 -30.77 -9.23
CA ASP A 107 -8.31 -32.19 -9.46
C ASP A 107 -7.18 -33.01 -8.82
N ASN A 108 -7.55 -34.10 -8.15
CA ASN A 108 -6.60 -34.92 -7.40
C ASN A 108 -5.56 -35.63 -8.28
N SER A 109 -5.79 -35.70 -9.59
CA SER A 109 -4.85 -36.27 -10.58
C SER A 109 -3.60 -35.41 -10.74
N LYS A 110 -3.73 -34.08 -10.79
CA LYS A 110 -2.60 -33.15 -10.99
C LYS A 110 -1.73 -32.96 -9.74
N LYS A 111 -2.29 -33.21 -8.54
CA LYS A 111 -1.56 -33.06 -7.26
C LYS A 111 -0.39 -34.04 -7.10
N LYS A 112 -0.37 -35.15 -7.83
CA LYS A 112 0.64 -36.22 -7.66
C LYS A 112 1.97 -35.95 -8.37
N GLY A 113 2.02 -34.97 -9.28
CA GLY A 113 3.18 -34.75 -10.15
C GLY A 113 4.24 -33.78 -9.61
N PHE A 114 3.97 -33.09 -8.51
CA PHE A 114 4.81 -32.00 -8.02
C PHE A 114 5.15 -32.18 -6.54
N LYS A 115 6.41 -31.94 -6.19
CA LYS A 115 6.87 -31.90 -4.80
C LYS A 115 7.33 -30.50 -4.48
N MET A 116 6.74 -29.88 -3.45
CA MET A 116 7.22 -28.61 -2.95
C MET A 116 8.60 -28.82 -2.34
N VAL A 117 9.55 -27.98 -2.73
CA VAL A 117 10.85 -27.93 -2.06
C VAL A 117 10.62 -27.11 -0.80
N GLU A 118 10.94 -27.65 0.38
CA GLU A 118 10.83 -26.86 1.61
C GLU A 118 11.71 -25.62 1.46
N THR A 119 11.10 -24.44 1.46
CA THR A 119 11.82 -23.17 1.36
C THR A 119 12.75 -23.03 2.57
N ASP A 120 13.97 -22.56 2.31
CA ASP A 120 15.13 -22.57 3.20
C ASP A 120 14.92 -21.89 4.58
N GLU A 121 13.83 -21.13 4.79
CA GLU A 121 13.45 -20.61 6.12
C GLU A 121 13.24 -21.71 7.18
N LYS A 122 12.88 -22.94 6.78
CA LYS A 122 12.79 -24.07 7.72
C LYS A 122 14.18 -24.55 8.16
N ILE A 123 15.19 -24.40 7.31
CA ILE A 123 16.60 -24.70 7.60
C ILE A 123 17.18 -23.62 8.53
N GLU A 124 16.88 -22.34 8.27
CA GLU A 124 17.33 -21.24 9.14
C GLU A 124 16.73 -21.32 10.55
N ARG A 125 15.47 -21.76 10.70
CA ARG A 125 14.86 -21.90 12.05
C ARG A 125 15.34 -23.14 12.83
N GLU A 126 15.89 -24.15 12.15
CA GLU A 126 16.58 -25.26 12.80
C GLU A 126 18.04 -24.92 13.10
N GLN A 127 18.71 -24.12 12.26
CA GLN A 127 20.06 -23.60 12.56
C GLN A 127 20.05 -22.53 13.66
N SER A 128 19.04 -21.65 13.69
CA SER A 128 18.90 -20.66 14.77
C SER A 128 18.55 -21.29 16.11
N LYS A 129 18.05 -22.54 16.14
CA LYS A 129 17.80 -23.29 17.37
C LYS A 129 19.05 -24.02 17.89
N VAL A 130 20.14 -24.04 17.11
CA VAL A 130 21.43 -24.62 17.50
C VAL A 130 22.42 -23.54 17.97
N GLU A 131 22.14 -22.26 17.72
CA GLU A 131 23.04 -21.13 18.10
C GLU A 131 22.61 -20.37 19.37
N ASP A 132 21.52 -20.76 20.05
CA ASP A 132 21.10 -20.15 21.34
C ASP A 132 21.84 -20.72 22.58
N GLU A 133 23.05 -21.29 22.39
CA GLU A 133 24.01 -21.56 23.47
C GLU A 133 25.38 -20.93 23.19
N GLU A 134 25.44 -19.66 22.78
CA GLU A 134 26.61 -18.83 23.08
C GLU A 134 26.20 -17.45 23.63
N GLU A 135 26.93 -17.04 24.67
CA GLU A 135 26.63 -15.98 25.62
C GLU A 135 26.41 -14.55 25.08
N PRO A 136 25.75 -13.67 25.86
CA PRO A 136 25.33 -12.36 25.43
C PRO A 136 26.46 -11.34 25.49
N GLY A 137 26.73 -10.66 24.38
CA GLY A 137 27.67 -9.55 24.39
C GLY A 137 27.73 -8.76 23.11
N SER A 138 26.68 -8.02 22.72
CA SER A 138 26.89 -6.86 21.85
C SER A 138 25.77 -5.83 21.89
N THR A 139 26.14 -4.68 22.46
CA THR A 139 25.40 -3.44 22.73
C THR A 139 24.87 -2.69 21.50
N THR A 140 24.85 -3.29 20.31
CA THR A 140 24.64 -2.56 19.05
C THR A 140 23.17 -2.22 18.77
N ALA A 141 22.21 -2.99 19.28
CA ALA A 141 20.78 -2.77 19.03
C ALA A 141 20.20 -1.57 19.81
N MET A 142 20.81 -1.15 20.93
CA MET A 142 20.31 -0.04 21.74
C MET A 142 20.61 1.35 21.13
N ILE A 143 21.61 1.45 20.24
CA ILE A 143 22.07 2.72 19.68
C ILE A 143 21.12 3.21 18.57
N ALA A 144 20.47 2.32 17.83
CA ALA A 144 19.54 2.70 16.75
C ALA A 144 18.28 3.42 17.26
N PHE A 145 17.79 3.08 18.47
CA PHE A 145 16.65 3.73 19.09
C PHE A 145 16.97 5.11 19.72
N LEU A 146 18.22 5.31 20.16
CA LEU A 146 18.65 6.58 20.78
C LEU A 146 18.84 7.72 19.78
N VAL A 147 19.09 7.41 18.50
CA VAL A 147 19.35 8.44 17.46
C VAL A 147 18.07 8.90 16.75
N THR A 148 17.06 8.04 16.61
CA THR A 148 15.80 8.36 15.90
C THR A 148 14.74 9.00 16.78
N GLY A 149 14.70 8.68 18.08
CA GLY A 149 13.73 9.24 19.04
C GLY A 149 13.82 10.76 19.25
N PRO A 150 14.98 11.33 19.63
CA PRO A 150 15.06 12.75 19.96
C PRO A 150 14.93 13.66 18.72
N GLY A 151 15.38 13.21 17.55
CA GLY A 151 15.26 13.97 16.30
C GLY A 151 13.80 14.27 15.93
N ALA A 152 12.92 13.28 16.06
CA ALA A 152 11.49 13.45 15.77
C ALA A 152 10.82 14.47 16.72
N VAL A 153 11.18 14.46 18.01
CA VAL A 153 10.64 15.39 19.01
C VAL A 153 11.04 16.83 18.71
N VAL A 154 12.30 17.07 18.32
CA VAL A 154 12.79 18.41 17.96
C VAL A 154 12.09 18.94 16.71
N ILE A 155 11.89 18.10 15.70
CA ILE A 155 11.17 18.48 14.47
C ILE A 155 9.72 18.87 14.81
N ILE A 156 9.02 18.06 15.61
CA ILE A 156 7.63 18.35 16.03
C ILE A 156 7.57 19.68 16.82
N ALA A 157 8.51 19.90 17.76
CA ALA A 157 8.57 21.13 18.54
C ALA A 157 8.81 22.38 17.67
N ALA A 158 9.68 22.28 16.65
CA ALA A 158 9.92 23.35 15.70
C ALA A 158 8.65 23.69 14.88
N PHE A 159 7.91 22.67 14.42
CA PHE A 159 6.63 22.88 13.73
C PHE A 159 5.59 23.57 14.61
N ILE A 160 5.48 23.17 15.88
CA ILE A 160 4.57 23.81 16.85
C ILE A 160 4.97 25.29 17.06
N ALA A 161 6.26 25.58 17.21
CA ALA A 161 6.74 26.96 17.40
C ALA A 161 6.43 27.86 16.20
N VAL A 162 6.70 27.39 14.97
CA VAL A 162 6.37 28.11 13.73
C VAL A 162 4.86 28.35 13.64
N PHE A 163 4.05 27.34 13.97
CA PHE A 163 2.59 27.46 13.97
C PHE A 163 2.09 28.53 14.93
N VAL A 164 2.64 28.59 16.15
CA VAL A 164 2.29 29.62 17.15
C VAL A 164 2.67 31.02 16.64
N ILE A 165 3.85 31.17 16.03
CA ILE A 165 4.30 32.45 15.45
C ILE A 165 3.37 32.91 14.32
N MET A 166 2.99 32.02 13.40
CA MET A 166 2.06 32.35 12.32
C MET A 166 0.67 32.74 12.85
N CYS A 167 0.16 31.99 13.84
CA CYS A 167 -1.11 32.32 14.48
C CYS A 167 -1.08 33.68 15.19
N ARG A 168 0.05 34.05 15.82
CA ARG A 168 0.21 35.38 16.45
C ARG A 168 0.28 36.50 15.42
N ARG A 169 1.02 36.34 14.33
CA ARG A 169 1.12 37.35 13.25
C ARG A 169 -0.23 37.64 12.59
N SER A 170 -1.09 36.63 12.44
CA SER A 170 -2.42 36.79 11.85
C SER A 170 -3.37 37.69 12.67
N LYS A 171 -3.10 37.91 13.96
CA LYS A 171 -3.93 38.77 14.83
C LYS A 171 -3.53 40.25 14.80
N THR A 172 -2.34 40.58 14.33
CA THR A 172 -1.80 41.95 14.39
C THR A 172 -2.15 42.80 13.17
N GLN A 173 -2.61 42.20 12.07
CA GLN A 173 -3.23 42.96 10.97
C GLN A 173 -4.74 43.06 11.19
N ALA A 174 -5.13 43.92 12.13
CA ALA A 174 -6.44 44.55 12.02
C ALA A 174 -6.37 45.50 10.81
N PRO A 175 -7.15 45.28 9.73
CA PRO A 175 -7.19 46.24 8.64
C PRO A 175 -7.68 47.58 9.19
N PRO A 176 -7.06 48.72 8.81
CA PRO A 176 -7.57 50.03 9.18
C PRO A 176 -9.02 50.13 8.69
N LYS A 177 -9.94 50.30 9.64
CA LYS A 177 -11.37 50.49 9.37
C LYS A 177 -11.62 51.93 8.96
N ASP A 178 -10.90 52.42 7.96
CA ASP A 178 -11.10 53.75 7.39
C ASP A 178 -10.98 53.64 5.87
N GLU A 179 -11.92 52.92 5.25
CA GLU A 179 -12.39 53.31 3.92
C GLU A 179 -13.87 52.97 3.80
N LEU A 180 -14.64 53.89 4.36
CA LEU A 180 -16.01 54.18 4.00
C LEU A 180 -16.18 54.22 2.47
N ARG A 181 -17.20 53.48 1.99
CA ARG A 181 -18.32 54.09 1.27
C ARG A 181 -17.98 54.73 -0.10
N SER A 182 -17.70 53.92 -1.12
CA SER A 182 -17.85 54.36 -2.52
C SER A 182 -18.04 53.22 -3.54
N ARG A 183 -18.91 52.24 -3.26
CA ARG A 183 -19.36 51.34 -4.35
C ARG A 183 -20.75 50.76 -4.14
N VAL A 184 -21.68 51.63 -3.79
CA VAL A 184 -23.10 51.46 -4.09
C VAL A 184 -23.34 52.38 -5.28
N GLU A 185 -23.18 51.85 -6.49
CA GLU A 185 -23.67 52.36 -7.79
C GLU A 185 -22.71 51.87 -8.87
N SER A 186 -23.07 50.78 -9.54
CA SER A 186 -22.93 50.60 -10.99
C SER A 186 -23.15 49.13 -11.32
N LYS A 187 -24.11 48.89 -12.22
CA LYS A 187 -24.25 47.70 -13.08
C LYS A 187 -24.92 46.51 -12.37
N SER A 188 -26.23 46.25 -12.42
CA SER A 188 -27.27 46.40 -13.45
C SER A 188 -26.85 45.98 -14.86
N THR A 189 -27.64 45.05 -15.42
CA THR A 189 -27.74 44.63 -16.83
C THR A 189 -26.84 43.49 -17.31
N SER A 190 -27.50 42.54 -18.00
CA SER A 190 -27.06 41.30 -18.68
C SER A 190 -26.93 40.06 -17.77
N GLU A 191 -27.96 39.29 -17.44
CA GLU A 191 -29.09 38.79 -18.24
C GLU A 191 -28.70 38.20 -19.60
N ALA A 192 -28.92 36.88 -19.70
CA ALA A 192 -29.33 36.17 -20.90
C ALA A 192 -28.38 36.15 -22.10
N GLU A 193 -27.39 35.25 -22.09
CA GLU A 193 -26.94 34.51 -23.29
C GLU A 193 -25.89 33.46 -22.93
N ALA A 194 -26.31 32.22 -22.66
CA ALA A 194 -25.52 30.99 -22.82
C ALA A 194 -26.37 29.77 -22.41
N LYS A 195 -27.53 29.61 -23.04
CA LYS A 195 -28.38 28.43 -22.90
C LYS A 195 -28.90 28.02 -24.28
N ARG A 196 -27.98 27.81 -25.24
CA ARG A 196 -28.33 27.35 -26.59
C ARG A 196 -27.11 26.84 -27.37
N SER A 197 -26.61 25.66 -27.04
CA SER A 197 -25.92 24.77 -27.99
C SER A 197 -25.49 23.51 -27.26
N GLU A 198 -26.18 22.40 -27.52
CA GLU A 198 -25.74 20.99 -27.46
C GLU A 198 -26.97 20.12 -27.18
N ALA A 199 -27.91 20.18 -28.13
CA ALA A 199 -28.91 19.16 -28.38
C ALA A 199 -28.79 18.83 -29.87
N GLU A 200 -27.76 18.08 -30.25
CA GLU A 200 -27.65 17.45 -31.58
C GLU A 200 -26.54 16.41 -31.57
N SER A 201 -26.88 15.14 -31.30
CA SER A 201 -26.12 13.97 -31.76
C SER A 201 -26.93 12.70 -31.52
N ASP A 202 -28.15 12.66 -32.07
CA ASP A 202 -28.83 11.42 -32.45
C ASP A 202 -28.63 11.26 -33.95
N CYS A 203 -27.83 10.27 -34.37
CA CYS A 203 -27.90 9.50 -35.63
C CYS A 203 -26.57 8.75 -35.85
N GLU A 204 -26.53 7.47 -35.50
CA GLU A 204 -26.29 6.31 -36.40
C GLU A 204 -26.28 5.00 -35.61
#